data_AF-A0A8C2MMQ7-F1
#
_entry.id   AF-A0A8C2MMQ7-F1
#
_cell.length_a   1.000
_cell.length_b   1.000
_cell.length_c   1.000
_cell.angle_alpha   90.00
_cell.angle_beta   90.00
_cell.angle_gamma   90.00
#
_symmetry.space_group_name_H-M   'P 1'
#
loop_
_entity.id
_entity.type
_entity.pdbx_description
1 polymer ?
#
loop_
_entity_poly.entity_id
_entity_poly.type
_entity_poly.pdbx_seq_one_letter_code
_entity_poly.pdbx_strand_id
1 'polypeptide(L)'
;VKELKGMQNLKILSLHQNPLSQYNLYRLYVIYHLPGVELLDQKQVTEKERRSMVTIFNHKKTHIIQSIAFGGKVDASWNPKLPIRQKQLQRLPSDFAFGDNVDK
;
A
#
# COMPACT_ATOMS: atom_id res chain seq x y z
N VAL A 1 -9.56 8.81 18.05
CA VAL A 1 -9.03 9.22 16.71
C VAL A 1 -10.16 9.68 15.78
N LYS A 2 -11.43 9.36 16.05
CA LYS A 2 -12.56 9.81 15.22
C LYS A 2 -12.66 11.35 15.18
N GLU A 3 -12.33 11.97 16.30
CA GLU A 3 -12.31 13.40 16.55
C GLU A 3 -11.22 14.08 15.73
N LEU A 4 -10.01 13.50 15.75
CA LEU A 4 -8.84 14.00 15.01
C LEU A 4 -8.98 13.79 13.50
N LYS A 5 -9.78 12.81 13.06
CA LYS A 5 -9.98 12.51 11.63
C LYS A 5 -10.64 13.68 10.87
N GLY A 6 -11.41 14.52 11.55
CA GLY A 6 -12.02 15.72 10.96
C GLY A 6 -11.03 16.87 10.75
N MET A 7 -9.84 16.80 11.36
CA MET A 7 -8.86 17.90 11.35
C MET A 7 -7.94 17.80 10.13
N GLN A 8 -8.36 18.39 9.01
CA GLN A 8 -7.61 18.32 7.75
C GLN A 8 -6.26 19.06 7.77
N ASN A 9 -6.10 20.05 8.65
CA ASN A 9 -4.90 20.88 8.78
C ASN A 9 -3.94 20.41 9.88
N LEU A 10 -4.21 19.27 10.53
CA LEU A 10 -3.38 18.75 11.60
C LEU A 10 -2.08 18.15 11.02
N LYS A 11 -0.99 18.91 11.08
CA LYS A 11 0.33 18.48 10.58
C LYS A 11 1.24 17.88 11.67
N ILE A 12 1.14 18.39 12.88
CA ILE A 12 2.02 18.04 13.99
C ILE A 12 1.18 17.43 15.10
N LEU A 13 1.55 16.23 15.56
CA LEU A 13 0.87 15.52 16.62
C LEU A 13 1.89 14.91 17.59
N SER A 14 1.63 15.08 18.89
CA SER A 14 2.40 14.41 19.95
C SER A 14 1.44 13.61 20.82
N LEU A 15 1.66 12.30 20.88
CA LEU A 15 0.98 11.33 21.73
C LEU A 15 1.96 10.69 22.72
N HIS A 16 3.17 11.23 22.87
CA HIS A 16 4.17 10.78 23.83
C HIS A 16 3.59 10.71 25.25
N GLN A 17 4.02 9.72 26.03
CA GLN A 17 3.54 9.46 27.40
C GLN A 17 2.02 9.16 27.52
N ASN A 18 1.35 8.82 26.42
CA ASN A 18 0.01 8.24 26.49
C ASN A 18 0.08 6.72 26.59
N PRO A 19 -0.85 6.04 27.30
CA PRO A 19 -0.95 4.57 27.28
C PRO A 19 -1.01 4.00 25.85
N LEU A 20 -1.59 4.75 24.91
CA LEU A 20 -1.63 4.41 23.49
C LEU A 20 -0.23 4.27 22.85
N SER A 21 0.76 4.99 23.34
CA SER A 21 2.14 4.95 22.83
C SER A 21 2.88 3.65 23.19
N GLN A 22 2.32 2.83 24.09
CA GLN A 22 2.89 1.55 24.50
C GLN A 22 2.67 0.43 23.46
N TYR A 23 1.71 0.59 22.54
CA TYR A 23 1.39 -0.44 21.55
C TYR A 23 2.33 -0.39 20.35
N ASN A 24 2.97 -1.51 19.99
CA ASN A 24 3.94 -1.56 18.88
C ASN A 24 3.43 -1.00 17.53
N LEU A 25 2.12 -1.12 17.26
CA LEU A 25 1.50 -0.66 16.02
C LEU A 25 0.84 0.73 16.12
N TYR A 26 0.90 1.41 17.28
CA TYR A 26 0.19 2.69 17.47
C TYR A 26 0.59 3.71 16.40
N ARG A 27 1.88 3.80 16.10
CA ARG A 27 2.42 4.79 15.17
C ARG A 27 1.84 4.61 13.78
N LEU A 28 1.88 3.37 13.27
CA LEU A 28 1.32 3.02 11.96
C LEU A 28 -0.19 3.19 11.93
N TYR A 29 -0.88 2.88 13.03
CA TYR A 29 -2.33 3.08 13.17
C TYR A 29 -2.71 4.57 13.09
N VAL A 30 -1.98 5.44 13.79
CA VAL A 30 -2.21 6.90 13.77
C VAL A 30 -1.94 7.45 12.37
N ILE A 31 -0.85 7.06 11.73
CA ILE A 31 -0.53 7.44 10.34
C ILE A 31 -1.63 6.98 9.37
N TYR A 32 -2.26 5.81 9.62
CA TYR A 32 -3.36 5.30 8.80
C TYR A 32 -4.63 6.11 8.87
N HIS A 33 -5.01 6.47 10.08
CA HIS A 33 -6.23 7.20 10.30
C HIS A 33 -6.08 8.71 10.08
N LEU A 34 -4.85 9.24 10.17
CA LEU A 34 -4.54 10.66 10.05
C LEU A 34 -3.45 10.91 8.98
N PRO A 35 -3.78 10.79 7.68
CA PRO A 35 -2.80 10.97 6.60
C PRO A 35 -2.24 12.40 6.47
N GLY A 36 -2.88 13.40 7.11
CA GLY A 36 -2.43 14.79 7.15
C GLY A 36 -1.25 15.05 8.10
N VAL A 37 -0.94 14.11 8.99
CA VAL A 37 0.17 14.26 9.95
C VAL A 37 1.51 14.06 9.24
N GLU A 38 2.38 15.05 9.40
CA GLU A 38 3.75 15.10 8.88
C GLU A 38 4.78 14.82 9.99
N LEU A 39 4.51 15.25 11.22
CA LEU A 39 5.36 15.04 12.38
C LEU A 39 4.58 14.35 13.51
N LEU A 40 5.04 13.17 13.92
CA LEU A 40 4.43 12.40 15.00
C LEU A 40 5.48 12.08 16.07
N ASP A 41 5.25 12.53 17.30
CA ASP A 41 6.13 12.30 18.46
C ASP A 41 7.58 12.73 18.20
N GLN A 42 7.74 13.94 17.64
CA GLN A 42 9.03 14.53 17.23
C GLN A 42 9.75 13.75 16.10
N LYS A 43 9.12 12.70 15.54
CA LYS A 43 9.64 11.94 14.41
C LYS A 43 8.84 12.24 13.16
N GLN A 44 9.52 12.63 12.09
CA GLN A 44 8.89 12.84 10.79
C GLN A 44 8.26 11.53 10.28
N VAL A 45 7.07 11.62 9.73
CA VAL A 45 6.39 10.50 9.09
C VAL A 45 7.07 10.25 7.74
N THR A 46 7.64 9.06 7.58
CA THR A 46 8.34 8.69 6.34
C THR A 46 7.39 8.10 5.31
N GLU A 47 7.74 8.21 4.04
CA GLU A 47 6.95 7.58 2.96
C GLU A 47 6.98 6.05 3.07
N LYS A 48 8.07 5.47 3.58
CA LYS A 48 8.19 4.03 3.86
C LYS A 48 7.10 3.57 4.81
N GLU A 49 6.87 4.29 5.91
CA GLU A 49 5.79 3.98 6.86
C GLU A 49 4.41 4.08 6.19
N ARG A 50 4.19 5.11 5.37
CA ARG A 50 2.93 5.27 4.60
C ARG A 50 2.68 4.10 3.66
N ARG A 51 3.71 3.62 2.95
CA ARG A 51 3.60 2.45 2.06
C ARG A 51 3.35 1.16 2.84
N SER A 52 4.14 0.90 3.89
CA SER A 52 3.99 -0.29 4.75
C SER A 52 2.61 -0.37 5.40
N MET A 53 2.04 0.78 5.75
CA MET A 53 0.71 0.82 6.32
C MET A 53 -0.38 0.42 5.30
N VAL A 54 -0.26 0.85 4.04
CA VAL A 54 -1.21 0.44 2.98
C VAL A 54 -1.17 -1.07 2.78
N THR A 55 0.01 -1.69 2.89
CA THR A 55 0.15 -3.16 2.80
C THR A 55 -0.47 -3.88 4.00
N ILE A 56 -0.31 -3.34 5.22
CA ILE A 56 -0.80 -3.98 6.45
C ILE A 56 -2.31 -3.82 6.64
N PHE A 57 -2.84 -2.62 6.42
CA PHE A 57 -4.22 -2.28 6.80
C PHE A 57 -5.22 -2.24 5.64
N ASN A 58 -4.77 -2.34 4.38
CA ASN A 58 -5.67 -2.28 3.22
C ASN A 58 -5.31 -3.31 2.14
N HIS A 59 -5.62 -4.58 2.43
CA HIS A 59 -5.38 -5.72 1.54
C HIS A 59 -5.94 -5.51 0.12
N LYS A 60 -7.11 -4.86 -0.03
CA LYS A 60 -7.71 -4.57 -1.35
C LYS A 60 -6.84 -3.60 -2.15
N LYS A 61 -6.40 -2.49 -1.53
CA LYS A 61 -5.47 -1.55 -2.19
C LYS A 61 -4.13 -2.22 -2.50
N THR A 62 -3.62 -3.05 -1.59
CA THR A 62 -2.37 -3.79 -1.81
C THR A 62 -2.47 -4.69 -3.03
N HIS A 63 -3.53 -5.50 -3.11
CA HIS A 63 -3.77 -6.41 -4.22
C HIS A 63 -3.87 -5.65 -5.55
N ILE A 64 -4.57 -4.52 -5.58
CA ILE A 64 -4.67 -3.67 -6.77
C ILE A 64 -3.28 -3.17 -7.20
N ILE A 65 -2.52 -2.58 -6.29
CA ILE A 65 -1.16 -2.07 -6.58
C ILE A 65 -0.26 -3.18 -7.12
N GLN A 66 -0.29 -4.37 -6.50
CA GLN A 66 0.48 -5.53 -6.95
C GLN A 66 0.04 -6.02 -8.33
N SER A 67 -1.27 -6.04 -8.60
CA SER A 67 -1.79 -6.43 -9.92
C SER A 67 -1.45 -5.45 -11.05
N ILE A 68 -1.13 -4.19 -10.71
CA ILE A 68 -0.78 -3.13 -11.67
C ILE A 68 0.74 -2.96 -11.83
N ALA A 69 1.54 -3.40 -10.86
CA ALA A 69 2.98 -3.17 -10.80
C ALA A 69 3.79 -3.75 -12.00
N PHE A 70 3.21 -4.63 -12.81
CA PHE A 70 3.83 -5.20 -14.01
C PHE A 70 3.48 -4.45 -15.30
N GLY A 71 3.80 -3.15 -15.36
CA GLY A 71 3.85 -2.39 -16.62
C GLY A 71 2.53 -2.25 -17.41
N GLY A 72 1.39 -2.67 -16.85
CA GLY A 72 0.08 -2.50 -17.47
C GLY A 72 -0.41 -1.08 -17.24
N LYS A 73 -0.38 -0.21 -18.27
CA LYS A 73 -1.13 1.04 -18.26
C LYS A 73 -2.61 0.71 -18.04
N VAL A 74 -3.11 1.02 -16.86
CA VAL A 74 -4.54 1.05 -16.55
C VAL A 74 -5.11 2.25 -17.30
N ASP A 75 -5.80 2.02 -18.42
CA ASP A 75 -6.62 3.05 -19.04
C ASP A 75 -7.58 3.65 -18.00
N ALA A 76 -7.97 4.92 -18.09
CA ALA A 76 -8.83 5.55 -17.08
C ALA A 76 -10.28 4.98 -17.02
N SER A 77 -10.58 3.92 -17.79
CA SER A 77 -11.91 3.33 -17.99
C SER A 77 -12.16 2.01 -17.22
N TRP A 78 -11.31 1.64 -16.25
CA TRP A 78 -11.43 0.36 -15.56
C TRP A 78 -12.78 0.22 -14.82
N ASN A 79 -13.62 -0.69 -15.32
CA ASN A 79 -14.89 -1.06 -14.74
C ASN A 79 -14.82 -2.51 -14.25
N PRO A 80 -14.90 -2.78 -12.93
CA PRO A 80 -14.73 -4.13 -12.38
C PRO A 80 -15.88 -5.09 -12.71
N LYS A 81 -16.94 -4.63 -13.38
CA LYS A 81 -18.10 -5.46 -13.78
C LYS A 81 -17.99 -6.06 -15.19
N LEU A 82 -16.93 -5.77 -15.94
CA LEU A 82 -16.74 -6.34 -17.28
C LEU A 82 -15.91 -7.63 -17.20
N PRO A 83 -16.27 -8.68 -17.96
CA PRO A 83 -15.48 -9.90 -18.00
C PRO A 83 -14.09 -9.58 -18.56
N ILE A 84 -13.06 -9.89 -17.77
CA ILE A 84 -11.65 -9.74 -18.12
C ILE A 84 -11.42 -10.60 -19.36
N ARG A 85 -11.39 -9.96 -20.54
CA ARG A 85 -11.03 -10.64 -21.77
C ARG A 85 -9.53 -10.87 -21.71
N GLN A 86 -9.13 -12.07 -21.29
CA GLN A 86 -7.76 -12.55 -21.47
C GLN A 86 -7.49 -12.57 -22.97
N LYS A 87 -6.87 -11.50 -23.49
CA LYS A 87 -6.33 -11.52 -24.85
C LYS A 87 -5.19 -12.54 -24.78
N GLN A 88 -5.41 -13.72 -25.36
CA GLN A 88 -4.38 -14.75 -25.51
C GLN A 88 -3.15 -14.06 -26.08
N LEU A 89 -2.13 -13.92 -25.23
CA LEU A 89 -0.84 -13.38 -25.63
C LEU A 89 -0.28 -14.35 -26.67
N GLN A 90 0.21 -13.81 -27.77
CA GLN A 90 0.79 -14.56 -28.87
C GLN A 90 1.74 -15.63 -28.34
N ARG A 91 1.60 -16.86 -28.88
CA ARG A 91 2.39 -18.04 -28.50
C ARG A 91 3.87 -17.65 -28.38
N LEU A 92 4.44 -17.99 -27.23
CA LEU A 92 5.88 -17.91 -26.97
C LEU A 92 6.65 -18.56 -28.14
N PRO A 93 7.72 -17.94 -28.66
CA PRO A 93 8.57 -18.60 -29.65
C PRO A 93 9.09 -19.92 -29.09
N SER A 94 9.10 -20.96 -29.94
CA SER A 94 9.43 -22.34 -29.59
C SER A 94 10.83 -22.52 -28.98
N ASP A 95 11.68 -21.51 -29.07
CA ASP A 95 13.10 -21.58 -28.69
C ASP A 95 13.37 -20.99 -27.29
N PHE A 96 12.33 -20.61 -26.55
CA PHE A 96 12.46 -20.10 -25.19
C PHE A 96 12.47 -21.26 -24.18
N ALA A 97 13.60 -21.96 -24.08
CA ALA A 97 13.82 -22.95 -23.02
C ALA A 97 14.21 -22.22 -21.73
N PHE A 98 13.34 -22.27 -20.71
CA PHE A 98 13.76 -22.01 -19.34
C PHE A 98 14.72 -23.12 -18.94
N GLY A 99 15.98 -22.76 -18.68
CA GLY A 99 16.99 -23.73 -18.26
C GLY A 99 16.53 -24.48 -17.01
N ASP A 100 16.35 -25.79 -17.16
CA ASP A 100 16.16 -26.72 -16.06
C ASP A 100 17.41 -26.69 -15.19
N ASN A 101 17.38 -25.90 -14.10
CA ASN A 101 18.30 -26.12 -12.99
C ASN A 101 17.75 -27.30 -12.19
N VAL A 102 18.14 -28.50 -12.64
CA VAL A 102 18.08 -29.71 -11.82
C VAL A 102 19.14 -29.58 -10.73
N ASP A 103 18.70 -29.67 -9.49
CA ASP A 103 19.52 -29.74 -8.30
C ASP A 103 20.64 -30.78 -8.42
N LYS A 104 21.88 -30.39 -8.09
CA LYS A 104 22.89 -31.29 -7.53
C LYS A 104 23.86 -30.57 -6.63
#